data_AF-A0A1Y3SRM1-F1
#
_entry.id   AF-A0A1Y3SRM1-F1
#
_cell.length_a   1.000
_cell.length_b   1.000
_cell.length_c   1.000
_cell.angle_alpha   90.00
_cell.angle_beta   90.00
_cell.angle_gamma   90.00
#
_symmetry.space_group_name_H-M   'P 1'
#
loop_
_entity.id
_entity.type
_entity.pdbx_description
1 polymer ?
#
loop_
_entity_poly.entity_id
_entity_poly.type
_entity_poly.pdbx_seq_one_letter_code
_entity_poly.pdbx_strand_id
1 'polypeptide(L)' 'MDLDQQDDAKLLYKVSDLKKIFGIKSELVYKLVKLNGFPTIRINGRYYFPKDQLKEWIEANINKDIDI' A
#
# COMPACT_ATOMS: atom_id res chain seq x y z
N MET A 1 -11.23 12.06 23.03
CA MET A 1 -10.06 11.81 22.15
C MET A 1 -10.63 11.26 20.87
N ASP A 2 -10.96 12.18 19.99
CA ASP A 2 -11.56 11.98 18.69
C ASP A 2 -10.51 11.28 17.81
N LEU A 3 -10.70 9.98 17.61
CA LEU A 3 -9.89 9.21 16.69
C LEU A 3 -10.69 9.03 15.39
N ASP A 4 -10.21 9.76 14.39
CA ASP A 4 -10.10 9.24 13.02
C ASP A 4 -11.40 9.21 12.17
N GLN A 5 -11.98 10.39 11.93
CA GLN A 5 -12.78 10.62 10.72
C GLN A 5 -11.91 11.30 9.65
N GLN A 6 -10.91 10.60 9.09
CA GLN A 6 -10.15 11.08 7.93
C GLN A 6 -9.86 10.01 6.85
N ASP A 7 -10.51 8.85 6.88
CA ASP A 7 -10.15 7.75 5.98
C ASP A 7 -10.89 7.71 4.63
N ASP A 8 -11.95 8.50 4.46
CA ASP A 8 -12.74 8.50 3.21
C ASP A 8 -12.17 9.41 2.10
N ALA A 9 -11.26 10.33 2.40
CA ALA A 9 -10.74 11.28 1.41
C ALA A 9 -9.34 10.94 0.84
N LYS A 10 -8.68 9.89 1.35
CA LYS A 10 -7.28 9.61 1.02
C LYS A 10 -7.18 8.82 -0.30
N LEU A 11 -6.83 9.51 -1.38
CA LEU A 11 -6.64 8.91 -2.72
C LEU A 11 -5.33 8.10 -2.83
N LEU A 12 -4.30 8.49 -2.06
CA LEU A 12 -2.95 7.94 -2.15
C LEU A 12 -2.41 7.63 -0.75
N TYR A 13 -2.03 6.37 -0.53
CA TYR A 13 -1.28 5.94 0.65
C TYR A 13 0.21 6.17 0.46
N LYS A 14 0.95 6.31 1.55
CA LYS A 14 2.42 6.33 1.57
C LYS A 14 2.96 5.02 2.12
N VAL A 15 4.27 4.83 2.02
CA VAL A 15 4.97 3.67 2.61
C VAL A 15 4.61 3.48 4.09
N SER A 16 4.53 4.58 4.85
CA SER A 16 4.17 4.53 6.27
C SER A 16 2.74 4.05 6.52
N ASP A 17 1.80 4.32 5.62
CA ASP A 17 0.43 3.81 5.71
C ASP A 17 0.42 2.30 5.43
N LEU A 18 1.12 1.84 4.38
CA LEU A 18 1.22 0.40 4.08
C LEU A 18 1.81 -0.39 5.24
N LYS A 19 2.82 0.15 5.93
CA LYS A 19 3.37 -0.49 7.13
C LYS A 19 2.31 -0.70 8.22
N LYS A 20 1.40 0.26 8.39
CA LYS A 20 0.32 0.16 9.38
C LYS A 20 -0.79 -0.79 8.92
N ILE A 21 -1.16 -0.73 7.64
CA ILE A 21 -2.23 -1.54 7.04
C ILE A 21 -1.83 -3.02 7.01
N PHE A 22 -0.64 -3.33 6.51
CA PHE A 22 -0.15 -4.70 6.37
C PHE A 22 0.57 -5.22 7.62
N GLY A 23 0.92 -4.34 8.57
CA GLY A 23 1.70 -4.71 9.76
C GLY A 23 3.15 -5.11 9.45
N ILE A 24 3.69 -4.74 8.28
CA ILE A 24 5.01 -5.14 7.81
C ILE A 24 6.08 -4.06 7.98
N LYS A 25 7.35 -4.49 7.96
CA LYS A 25 8.51 -3.59 8.00
C LYS A 25 8.66 -2.80 6.70
N SER A 26 9.33 -1.64 6.76
CA SER A 26 9.61 -0.81 5.58
C SER A 26 10.29 -1.59 4.45
N GLU A 27 11.22 -2.49 4.80
CA GLU A 27 11.94 -3.33 3.84
C GLU A 27 10.99 -4.17 2.99
N LEU A 28 10.03 -4.85 3.62
CA LEU A 28 9.02 -5.66 2.91
C LEU A 28 8.13 -4.79 2.02
N VAL A 29 7.78 -3.57 2.43
CA VAL A 29 7.06 -2.64 1.54
C VAL A 29 7.90 -2.32 0.29
N TYR A 30 9.20 -2.07 0.43
CA TYR A 30 10.06 -1.83 -0.74
C TYR A 30 10.23 -3.06 -1.63
N LYS A 31 10.11 -4.28 -1.08
CA LYS A 31 10.05 -5.50 -1.89
C LYS A 31 8.74 -5.60 -2.64
N LEU A 32 7.59 -5.34 -2.00
CA LEU A 32 6.28 -5.30 -2.64
C LEU A 32 6.24 -4.31 -3.81
N VAL A 33 6.81 -3.11 -3.62
CA VAL A 33 6.96 -2.09 -4.66
C VAL A 33 7.69 -2.60 -5.91
N LYS A 34 8.59 -3.58 -5.76
CA LYS A 34 9.34 -4.19 -6.88
C LYS A 34 8.60 -5.35 -7.54
N LEU A 35 7.51 -5.84 -6.95
CA LEU A 35 6.73 -6.91 -7.56
C LEU A 35 6.06 -6.39 -8.83
N ASN A 36 6.08 -7.23 -9.87
CA ASN A 36 5.41 -6.91 -11.11
C ASN A 36 3.89 -6.82 -10.87
N GLY A 37 3.30 -5.68 -11.25
CA GLY A 37 1.88 -5.43 -11.06
C GLY A 37 1.49 -4.88 -9.68
N PHE A 38 2.43 -4.56 -8.79
CA PHE A 38 2.09 -3.84 -7.56
C PHE A 38 1.72 -2.38 -7.85
N PRO A 39 0.59 -1.85 -7.35
CA PRO A 39 0.09 -0.53 -7.70
C PRO A 39 0.88 0.56 -6.96
N THR A 40 1.96 1.03 -7.58
CA THR A 40 2.83 2.09 -7.04
C THR A 40 2.95 3.27 -7.99
N ILE A 41 3.05 4.47 -7.42
CA ILE A 41 3.28 5.72 -8.13
C ILE A 41 4.46 6.42 -7.47
N ARG A 42 5.44 6.85 -8.27
CA ARG A 42 6.60 7.59 -7.78
C ARG A 42 6.44 9.08 -8.08
N ILE A 43 6.26 9.89 -7.05
CA ILE A 43 6.11 11.36 -7.17
C ILE A 43 7.24 12.02 -6.39
N ASN A 44 8.05 12.84 -7.08
CA ASN A 44 9.18 13.56 -6.50
C ASN A 44 10.10 12.68 -5.62
N GLY A 45 10.42 11.48 -6.11
CA GLY A 45 11.28 10.53 -5.40
C GLY A 45 10.61 9.73 -4.27
N ARG A 46 9.34 9.99 -3.95
CA ARG A 46 8.58 9.28 -2.92
C ARG A 46 7.58 8.30 -3.53
N TYR A 47 7.33 7.19 -2.83
CA TYR A 47 6.34 6.19 -3.24
C TYR A 47 4.97 6.49 -2.66
N TYR A 48 3.97 6.37 -3.53
CA TYR A 48 2.56 6.53 -3.26
C TYR A 48 1.79 5.33 -3.81
N PHE A 49 0.68 4.96 -3.18
CA PHE A 49 -0.11 3.79 -3.54
C PHE A 49 -1.58 4.21 -3.69
N PRO A 50 -2.14 4.21 -4.91
CA PRO A 50 -3.52 4.59 -5.14
C PRO A 50 -4.48 3.63 -4.43
N LYS A 51 -5.43 4.19 -3.67
CA LYS A 51 -6.35 3.43 -2.82
C LYS A 51 -7.12 2.37 -3.61
N ASP A 52 -7.73 2.77 -4.72
CA ASP A 52 -8.54 1.86 -5.55
C ASP A 52 -7.70 0.70 -6.13
N GLN A 53 -6.59 1.00 -6.79
CA GLN A 53 -5.77 -0.08 -7.37
C GLN A 53 -5.09 -0.95 -6.30
N LEU A 54 -4.72 -0.37 -5.15
CA LEU A 54 -4.19 -1.15 -4.03
C LEU A 54 -5.24 -2.13 -3.51
N LYS A 55 -6.49 -1.70 -3.41
CA LYS A 55 -7.60 -2.55 -3.04
C LYS A 55 -7.81 -3.67 -4.07
N GLU A 56 -7.86 -3.34 -5.37
CA GLU A 56 -7.99 -4.32 -6.45
C GLU A 56 -6.84 -5.34 -6.42
N TRP A 57 -5.61 -4.90 -6.18
CA TRP A 57 -4.46 -5.78 -6.06
C TRP A 57 -4.59 -6.71 -4.85
N ILE A 58 -5.02 -6.21 -3.69
CA ILE A 58 -5.25 -7.06 -2.51
C ILE A 58 -6.31 -8.11 -2.83
N GLU A 59 -7.44 -7.71 -3.43
CA GLU A 59 -8.53 -8.61 -3.82
C GLU A 59 -8.07 -9.69 -4.81
N ALA A 60 -7.24 -9.34 -5.79
CA ALA A 60 -6.67 -10.26 -6.77
C ALA A 60 -5.64 -11.24 -6.19
N ASN A 61 -5.13 -10.98 -4.99
CA ASN A 61 -4.12 -11.79 -4.31
C ASN A 61 -4.64 -12.47 -3.04
N ILE A 62 -5.95 -12.41 -2.77
CA ILE A 62 -6.57 -13.20 -1.70
C ILE A 62 -6.28 -14.69 -1.96
N ASN A 63 -5.81 -15.40 -0.94
CA ASN A 63 -5.36 -16.80 -0.97
C ASN A 63 -4.09 -17.07 -1.80
N LYS A 64 -3.38 -16.05 -2.27
CA LYS A 64 -2.07 -16.22 -2.88
C LYS A 64 -0.98 -16.00 -1.83
N ASP A 65 -0.03 -16.92 -1.80
CA ASP A 65 1.22 -16.69 -1.10
C ASP A 65 2.10 -15.80 -1.97
N ILE A 66 2.39 -14.59 -1.49
CA ILE A 66 3.27 -13.65 -2.17
C ILE A 66 4.67 -13.84 -1.56
N ASP A 67 5.57 -14.44 -2.31
CA ASP A 67 6.97 -14.58 -1.91
C ASP A 67 7.70 -13.22 -2.03
N ILE A 68 8.17 -12.66 -0.89
CA ILE A 68 8.91 -11.38 -0.81
C ILE A 68 10.22 -11.46 -0.04
#